data_AF-A0A7S3UC29-F1
#
_entry.id   AF-A0A7S3UC29-F1
#
_cell.length_a   1.000
_cell.length_b   1.000
_cell.length_c   1.000
_cell.angle_alpha   90.00
_cell.angle_beta   90.00
_cell.angle_gamma   90.00
#
_symmetry.space_group_name_H-M   'P 1'
#
loop_
_entity.id
_entity.type
_entity.pdbx_description
1 polymer ?
#
loop_
_entity_poly.entity_id
_entity_poly.type
_entity_poly.pdbx_seq_one_letter_code
_entity_poly.pdbx_strand_id
1 'polypeptide(L)'
;MAAARAMLNQHAKGWTGIQGRTAKRSGPTKSARSVTVRAASRELWLPGGEPPKHLDGSLAGDYGFDPLNLGSDPEALKWYVQAELVHCRFAMLGVVGVLVPELLTKLGVVNLPVWYEAGAMDISWTNFVTLVVVMHYMFGFAEMKRYMDFKNPGSQGAPGSFLGLEGAFKGGENGYPGGIFDPMGFSKGPEFEKMKLREVKNGRLAMMAMLGFFAQAASTGSSPLENLSAHLSDPWTANVASNSVALPFL
;
A
#
# COMPACT_ATOMS: atom_id res chain seq x y z
N MET A 1 -5.50 -37.92 -99.10
CA MET A 1 -5.84 -36.51 -98.84
C MET A 1 -5.52 -36.11 -97.40
N ALA A 2 -4.25 -36.17 -97.02
CA ALA A 2 -3.76 -35.84 -95.67
C ALA A 2 -3.00 -34.50 -95.63
N ALA A 3 -2.99 -33.74 -96.73
CA ALA A 3 -2.19 -32.53 -96.89
C ALA A 3 -3.02 -31.23 -96.99
N ALA A 4 -4.36 -31.28 -96.86
CA ALA A 4 -5.23 -30.17 -97.26
C ALA A 4 -6.00 -29.44 -96.14
N ARG A 5 -5.86 -29.78 -94.85
CA ARG A 5 -6.47 -28.99 -93.75
C ARG A 5 -5.65 -28.87 -92.46
N ALA A 6 -4.35 -29.20 -92.52
CA ALA A 6 -3.35 -28.62 -91.62
C ALA A 6 -3.22 -27.08 -91.79
N MET A 7 -3.82 -26.53 -92.85
CA MET A 7 -3.91 -25.09 -93.16
C MET A 7 -5.01 -24.33 -92.39
N LEU A 8 -5.90 -25.00 -91.64
CA LEU A 8 -6.95 -24.34 -90.85
C LEU A 8 -6.52 -23.94 -89.42
N ASN A 9 -5.31 -24.32 -89.00
CA ASN A 9 -4.86 -24.16 -87.61
C ASN A 9 -3.75 -23.13 -87.41
N GLN A 10 -3.55 -22.21 -88.37
CA GLN A 10 -2.49 -21.19 -88.30
C GLN A 10 -2.97 -19.73 -88.31
N HIS A 11 -4.28 -19.48 -88.36
CA HIS A 11 -4.85 -18.11 -88.44
C HIS A 11 -5.79 -17.75 -87.28
N ALA A 12 -5.38 -18.05 -86.04
CA ALA A 12 -6.00 -17.47 -84.84
C ALA A 12 -4.96 -17.06 -83.77
N LYS A 13 -3.72 -16.76 -84.20
CA LYS A 13 -2.75 -16.01 -83.39
C LYS A 13 -2.98 -14.52 -83.63
N GLY A 14 -3.84 -13.91 -82.83
CA GLY A 14 -4.05 -12.47 -82.94
C GLY A 14 -5.33 -11.95 -82.30
N TRP A 15 -5.61 -12.30 -81.06
CA TRP A 15 -6.51 -11.48 -80.24
C TRP A 15 -6.24 -11.65 -78.74
N THR A 16 -5.22 -10.93 -78.25
CA THR A 16 -5.07 -10.65 -76.82
C THR A 16 -6.02 -9.52 -76.45
N GLY A 17 -7.27 -9.88 -76.15
CA GLY A 17 -8.32 -8.98 -75.70
C GLY A 17 -8.59 -9.13 -74.20
N ILE A 18 -8.22 -8.09 -73.45
CA ILE A 18 -8.83 -7.64 -72.18
C ILE A 18 -8.78 -8.65 -71.02
N GLN A 19 -7.68 -8.62 -70.26
CA GLN A 19 -7.69 -9.07 -68.85
C GLN A 19 -8.57 -8.10 -68.06
N GLY A 20 -9.70 -8.59 -67.54
CA GLY A 20 -10.53 -7.85 -66.61
C GLY A 20 -9.75 -7.47 -65.35
N ARG A 21 -9.49 -6.18 -65.16
CA ARG A 21 -9.05 -5.62 -63.88
C ARG A 21 -10.21 -5.78 -62.89
N THR A 22 -10.16 -6.78 -62.03
CA THR A 22 -10.97 -6.82 -60.82
C THR A 22 -10.43 -5.78 -59.84
N ALA A 23 -11.10 -4.63 -59.76
CA ALA A 23 -10.83 -3.66 -58.71
C ALA A 23 -11.21 -4.26 -57.35
N LYS A 24 -10.22 -4.50 -56.48
CA LYS A 24 -10.47 -4.77 -55.06
C LYS A 24 -11.16 -3.54 -54.47
N ARG A 25 -12.46 -3.64 -54.21
CA ARG A 25 -13.19 -2.66 -53.38
C ARG A 25 -12.59 -2.72 -51.97
N SER A 26 -11.86 -1.68 -51.58
CA SER A 26 -11.52 -1.43 -50.18
C SER A 26 -12.82 -1.11 -49.43
N GLY A 27 -13.22 -1.99 -48.52
CA GLY A 27 -14.28 -1.68 -47.56
C GLY A 27 -13.84 -0.53 -46.64
N PRO A 28 -14.77 0.25 -46.08
CA PRO A 28 -14.43 1.31 -45.14
C PRO A 28 -13.71 0.70 -43.93
N THR A 29 -12.44 1.07 -43.74
CA THR A 29 -11.70 0.78 -42.52
C THR A 29 -12.43 1.48 -41.37
N LYS A 30 -13.00 0.69 -40.46
CA LYS A 30 -13.54 1.21 -39.21
C LYS A 30 -12.39 1.88 -38.47
N SER A 31 -12.36 3.21 -38.46
CA SER A 31 -11.49 3.98 -37.58
C SER A 31 -11.81 3.54 -36.15
N ALA A 32 -10.92 2.75 -35.56
CA ALA A 32 -10.98 2.45 -34.15
C ALA A 32 -10.78 3.79 -33.44
N ARG A 33 -11.87 4.39 -32.96
CA ARG A 33 -11.79 5.51 -32.04
C ARG A 33 -11.08 4.99 -30.79
N SER A 34 -9.80 5.31 -30.65
CA SER A 34 -9.11 5.15 -29.38
C SER A 34 -9.76 6.15 -28.42
N VAL A 35 -10.61 5.66 -27.53
CA VAL A 35 -11.05 6.43 -26.38
C VAL A 35 -9.83 6.49 -25.46
N THR A 36 -9.09 7.59 -25.50
CA THR A 36 -8.16 7.92 -24.42
C THR A 36 -9.03 8.32 -23.23
N VAL A 37 -9.20 7.38 -22.30
CA VAL A 37 -9.72 7.70 -20.97
C VAL A 37 -8.68 8.64 -20.36
N ARG A 38 -8.95 9.94 -20.40
CA ARG A 38 -8.21 10.89 -19.57
C ARG A 38 -8.51 10.46 -18.14
N ALA A 39 -7.52 9.88 -17.46
CA ALA A 39 -7.62 9.53 -16.05
C ALA A 39 -8.29 10.71 -15.36
N ALA A 40 -9.42 10.44 -14.67
CA ALA A 40 -10.00 11.40 -13.76
C ALA A 40 -8.84 12.01 -12.96
N SER A 41 -8.74 13.34 -12.95
CA SER A 41 -7.62 14.08 -12.36
C SER A 41 -7.32 13.50 -10.98
N ARG A 42 -6.33 12.62 -10.92
CA ARG A 42 -5.96 11.91 -9.71
C ARG A 42 -5.54 12.95 -8.69
N GLU A 43 -5.95 12.77 -7.45
CA GLU A 43 -5.49 13.63 -6.37
C GLU A 43 -3.97 13.42 -6.22
N LEU A 44 -3.21 14.50 -6.46
CA LEU A 44 -1.77 14.53 -6.26
C LEU A 44 -1.46 15.27 -4.97
N TRP A 45 -0.36 14.89 -4.31
CA TRP A 45 0.10 15.57 -3.10
C TRP A 45 0.43 17.05 -3.35
N LEU A 46 0.96 17.36 -4.54
CA LEU A 46 1.22 18.71 -5.02
C LEU A 46 0.22 19.06 -6.13
N PRO A 47 -0.73 19.99 -5.90
CA PRO A 47 -1.67 20.43 -6.93
C PRO A 47 -0.93 21.03 -8.13
N GLY A 48 -1.21 20.51 -9.33
CA GLY A 48 -0.58 20.99 -10.57
C GLY A 48 0.78 20.38 -10.89
N GLY A 49 1.32 19.48 -10.05
CA GLY A 49 2.50 18.69 -10.38
C GLY A 49 2.20 17.52 -11.33
N GLU A 50 3.25 16.92 -11.89
CA GLU A 50 3.16 15.65 -12.63
C GLU A 50 3.60 14.49 -11.74
N PRO A 51 2.84 13.38 -11.67
CA PRO A 51 3.27 12.21 -10.89
C PRO A 51 4.48 11.54 -11.55
N PRO A 52 5.39 10.94 -10.77
CA PRO A 52 6.45 10.09 -11.29
C PRO A 52 5.91 8.94 -12.15
N LYS A 53 6.64 8.56 -13.21
CA LYS A 53 6.17 7.57 -14.21
C LYS A 53 5.92 6.18 -13.65
N HIS A 54 6.59 5.81 -12.56
CA HIS A 54 6.43 4.52 -11.88
C HIS A 54 5.22 4.46 -10.94
N LEU A 55 4.54 5.59 -10.69
CA LEU A 55 3.33 5.67 -9.85
C LEU A 55 2.09 5.91 -10.70
N ASP A 56 1.43 4.82 -11.09
CA ASP A 56 0.30 4.82 -12.01
C ASP A 56 -1.07 5.06 -11.34
N GLY A 57 -1.15 5.05 -10.01
CA GLY A 57 -2.39 5.22 -9.26
C GLY A 57 -3.13 3.91 -8.98
N SER A 58 -2.53 2.76 -9.27
CA SER A 58 -3.11 1.44 -8.96
C SER A 58 -3.04 1.11 -7.46
N LEU A 59 -2.08 1.69 -6.74
CA LEU A 59 -1.85 1.44 -5.33
C LEU A 59 -2.83 2.24 -4.43
N ALA A 60 -3.26 1.62 -3.34
CA ALA A 60 -4.12 2.28 -2.36
C ALA A 60 -3.38 3.46 -1.69
N GLY A 61 -3.97 4.66 -1.76
CA GLY A 61 -3.35 5.86 -1.20
C GLY A 61 -2.21 6.44 -2.04
N ASP A 62 -2.17 6.15 -3.34
CA ASP A 62 -1.16 6.70 -4.24
C ASP A 62 -1.45 8.17 -4.59
N TYR A 63 -0.71 9.09 -4.00
CA TYR A 63 -0.78 10.55 -4.23
C TYR A 63 0.39 11.09 -5.07
N GLY A 64 1.24 10.21 -5.63
CA GLY A 64 2.36 10.61 -6.48
C GLY A 64 3.51 11.22 -5.69
N PHE A 65 3.59 10.88 -4.39
CA PHE A 65 4.62 11.38 -3.49
C PHE A 65 5.83 10.44 -3.49
N ASP A 66 6.79 10.74 -4.36
CA ASP A 66 8.13 10.13 -4.31
C ASP A 66 9.18 11.15 -4.79
N PRO A 67 9.44 12.20 -4.00
CA PRO A 67 10.38 13.26 -4.40
C PRO A 67 11.84 12.77 -4.50
N LEU A 68 12.18 11.66 -3.82
CA LEU A 68 13.52 11.08 -3.82
C LEU A 68 13.67 9.91 -4.81
N ASN A 69 12.60 9.59 -5.53
CA ASN A 69 12.57 8.55 -6.56
C ASN A 69 12.99 7.16 -6.05
N LEU A 70 12.70 6.85 -4.78
CA LEU A 70 13.09 5.60 -4.13
C LEU A 70 12.34 4.41 -4.73
N GLY A 71 11.11 4.62 -5.20
CA GLY A 71 10.26 3.60 -5.80
C GLY A 71 10.52 3.33 -7.28
N SER A 72 11.62 3.83 -7.84
CA SER A 72 11.94 3.69 -9.28
C SER A 72 11.94 2.23 -9.74
N ASP A 73 12.46 1.34 -8.89
CA ASP A 73 12.52 -0.08 -9.16
C ASP A 73 11.22 -0.77 -8.71
N PRO A 74 10.51 -1.51 -9.60
CA PRO A 74 9.25 -2.16 -9.26
C PRO A 74 9.35 -3.18 -8.12
N GLU A 75 10.51 -3.82 -7.93
CA GLU A 75 10.71 -4.77 -6.82
C GLU A 75 10.87 -4.02 -5.49
N ALA A 76 11.70 -2.98 -5.46
CA ALA A 76 11.81 -2.08 -4.31
C ALA A 76 10.45 -1.44 -3.94
N LEU A 77 9.66 -1.02 -4.93
CA LEU A 77 8.34 -0.43 -4.70
C LEU A 77 7.40 -1.42 -3.99
N LYS A 78 7.38 -2.70 -4.39
CA LYS A 78 6.59 -3.74 -3.70
C LYS A 78 7.02 -3.92 -2.25
N TRP A 79 8.33 -3.86 -1.99
CA TRP A 79 8.86 -3.92 -0.62
C TRP A 79 8.45 -2.71 0.20
N TYR A 80 8.53 -1.49 -0.35
CA TYR A 80 8.13 -0.28 0.33
C TYR A 80 6.63 -0.21 0.62
N VAL A 81 5.77 -0.69 -0.29
CA VAL A 81 4.34 -0.83 -0.02
C VAL A 81 4.09 -1.75 1.17
N GLN A 82 4.79 -2.89 1.23
CA GLN A 82 4.65 -3.81 2.35
C GLN A 82 5.19 -3.21 3.65
N ALA A 83 6.34 -2.53 3.59
CA ALA A 83 6.93 -1.85 4.73
C ALA A 83 6.00 -0.76 5.26
N GLU A 84 5.42 0.06 4.38
CA GLU A 84 4.45 1.10 4.73
C GLU A 84 3.25 0.51 5.47
N LEU A 85 2.64 -0.56 4.94
CA LEU A 85 1.50 -1.21 5.58
C LEU A 85 1.82 -1.72 6.99
N VAL A 86 2.98 -2.36 7.18
CA VAL A 86 3.38 -2.88 8.49
C VAL A 86 3.66 -1.75 9.47
N HIS A 87 4.38 -0.70 9.06
CA HIS A 87 4.62 0.47 9.91
C HIS A 87 3.32 1.19 10.27
N CYS A 88 2.41 1.35 9.31
CA CYS A 88 1.07 1.90 9.54
C CYS A 88 0.30 1.11 10.59
N ARG A 89 0.28 -0.23 10.49
CA ARG A 89 -0.44 -1.11 11.40
C ARG A 89 0.12 -1.04 12.82
N PHE A 90 1.45 -1.12 12.97
CA PHE A 90 2.08 -0.95 14.28
C PHE A 90 1.87 0.44 14.85
N ALA A 91 1.91 1.49 14.03
CA ALA A 91 1.64 2.85 14.48
C ALA A 91 0.18 3.02 14.94
N MET A 92 -0.80 2.46 14.23
CA MET A 92 -2.20 2.49 14.67
C MET A 92 -2.39 1.81 16.03
N LEU A 93 -1.78 0.63 16.23
CA LEU A 93 -1.79 -0.06 17.52
C LEU A 93 -1.05 0.74 18.61
N GLY A 94 0.07 1.36 18.26
CA GLY A 94 0.87 2.20 19.16
C GLY A 94 0.10 3.43 19.63
N VAL A 95 -0.53 4.18 18.72
CA VAL A 95 -1.33 5.37 19.06
C VAL A 95 -2.46 5.02 20.02
N VAL A 96 -3.18 3.93 19.74
CA VAL A 96 -4.23 3.43 20.64
C VAL A 96 -3.66 3.01 21.99
N GLY A 97 -2.52 2.32 21.99
CA GLY A 97 -1.81 1.90 23.20
C GLY A 97 -1.26 3.05 24.05
N VAL A 98 -1.02 4.22 23.45
CA VAL A 98 -0.63 5.44 24.16
C VAL A 98 -1.87 6.16 24.71
N LEU A 99 -2.85 6.44 23.84
CA LEU A 99 -3.97 7.32 24.17
C LEU A 99 -5.02 6.66 25.08
N VAL A 100 -5.31 5.37 24.90
CA VAL A 100 -6.38 4.71 25.66
C VAL A 100 -6.02 4.56 27.14
N PRO A 101 -4.84 4.04 27.53
CA PRO A 101 -4.45 3.98 28.94
C PRO A 101 -4.44 5.36 29.60
N GLU A 102 -3.91 6.36 28.89
CA GLU A 102 -3.86 7.73 29.41
C GLU A 102 -5.26 8.33 29.62
N LEU A 103 -6.18 8.11 28.68
CA LEU A 103 -7.57 8.54 28.80
C LEU A 103 -8.26 7.85 29.99
N LEU A 104 -8.09 6.55 30.14
CA LEU A 104 -8.69 5.79 31.25
C LEU A 104 -8.11 6.23 32.60
N THR A 105 -6.82 6.57 32.67
CA THR A 105 -6.20 7.14 33.86
C THR A 105 -6.78 8.52 34.20
N LYS A 106 -6.95 9.40 33.20
CA LYS A 106 -7.56 10.72 33.42
C LYS A 106 -9.04 10.67 33.79
N LEU A 107 -9.76 9.64 33.35
CA LEU A 107 -11.14 9.37 33.76
C LEU A 107 -11.25 8.71 35.15
N GLY A 108 -10.13 8.37 35.80
CA GLY A 108 -10.10 7.78 37.13
C GLY A 108 -10.53 6.31 37.19
N VAL A 109 -10.59 5.61 36.04
CA VAL A 109 -10.97 4.19 35.97
C VAL A 109 -9.80 3.29 36.35
N VAL A 110 -8.58 3.67 35.97
CA VAL A 110 -7.34 2.95 36.24
C VAL A 110 -6.25 3.94 36.67
N ASN A 111 -5.16 3.45 37.26
CA ASN A 111 -4.01 4.28 37.58
C ASN A 111 -2.77 3.68 36.90
N LEU A 112 -2.59 4.01 35.63
CA LEU A 112 -1.47 3.54 34.80
C LEU A 112 -0.47 4.69 34.58
N PRO A 113 0.84 4.39 34.55
CA PRO A 113 1.86 5.40 34.26
C PRO A 113 1.75 5.89 32.80
N VAL A 114 2.45 6.98 32.52
CA VAL A 114 2.56 7.48 31.16
C VAL A 114 3.30 6.46 30.28
N TRP A 115 2.94 6.40 29.00
CA TRP A 115 3.43 5.38 28.07
C TRP A 115 4.97 5.26 28.00
N TYR A 116 5.72 6.36 28.17
CA TYR A 116 7.18 6.34 28.17
C TYR A 116 7.81 5.84 29.48
N GLU A 117 7.06 5.83 30.59
CA GLU A 117 7.45 5.24 31.88
C GLU A 117 6.97 3.80 32.03
N ALA A 118 5.96 3.39 31.25
CA ALA A 118 5.35 2.06 31.34
C ALA A 118 6.35 0.90 31.18
N GLY A 119 7.44 1.11 30.43
CA GLY A 119 8.50 0.10 30.25
C GLY A 119 9.41 -0.11 31.46
N ALA A 120 9.46 0.85 32.40
CA ALA A 120 10.25 0.76 33.62
C ALA A 120 9.48 0.14 34.80
N MET A 121 8.19 -0.18 34.62
CA MET A 121 7.42 -0.84 35.65
C MET A 121 7.93 -2.27 35.89
N ASP A 122 8.23 -2.57 37.15
CA ASP A 122 8.64 -3.90 37.55
C ASP A 122 7.48 -4.89 37.41
N ILE A 123 7.66 -5.84 36.50
CA ILE A 123 6.76 -6.98 36.36
C ILE A 123 7.21 -8.03 37.38
N SER A 124 6.54 -8.09 38.53
CA SER A 124 6.91 -8.97 39.65
C SER A 124 6.98 -10.47 39.31
N TRP A 125 6.43 -10.89 38.18
CA TRP A 125 6.34 -12.29 37.75
C TRP A 125 7.33 -12.68 36.65
N THR A 126 8.15 -11.74 36.13
CA THR A 126 9.06 -12.04 34.99
C THR A 126 10.24 -11.08 34.91
N ASN A 127 11.36 -11.55 34.34
CA ASN A 127 12.51 -10.71 34.02
C ASN A 127 12.37 -10.07 32.63
N PHE A 128 12.77 -8.80 32.50
CA PHE A 128 12.85 -8.08 31.22
C PHE A 128 13.52 -8.89 30.11
N VAL A 129 14.67 -9.51 30.38
CA VAL A 129 15.42 -10.29 29.38
C VAL A 129 14.60 -11.47 28.87
N THR A 130 13.92 -12.19 29.77
CA THR A 130 13.05 -13.31 29.40
C THR A 130 11.90 -12.84 28.52
N LEU A 131 11.29 -11.70 28.84
CA LEU A 131 10.20 -11.13 28.04
C LEU A 131 10.69 -10.75 26.64
N VAL A 132 11.82 -10.06 26.52
CA VAL A 132 12.40 -9.70 25.22
C VAL A 132 12.73 -10.93 24.37
N VAL A 133 13.29 -11.99 24.98
CA VAL A 133 13.62 -13.23 24.27
C VAL A 133 12.36 -13.91 23.74
N VAL A 134 11.34 -14.10 24.58
CA VAL A 134 10.07 -14.71 24.15
C VAL A 134 9.41 -13.87 23.06
N MET A 135 9.37 -12.55 23.23
CA MET A 135 8.84 -11.64 22.22
C MET A 135 9.58 -11.77 20.89
N HIS A 136 10.92 -11.80 20.92
CA HIS A 136 11.74 -11.95 19.72
C HIS A 136 11.48 -13.28 19.01
N TYR A 137 11.33 -14.39 19.73
CA TYR A 137 11.01 -15.68 19.11
C TYR A 137 9.61 -15.68 18.46
N MET A 138 8.59 -15.16 19.15
CA MET A 138 7.22 -15.14 18.62
C MET A 138 7.07 -14.20 17.42
N PHE A 139 7.56 -12.95 17.55
CA PHE A 139 7.55 -12.00 16.43
C PHE A 139 8.47 -12.44 15.30
N GLY A 140 9.64 -12.99 15.63
CA GLY A 140 10.58 -13.52 14.64
C GLY A 140 9.96 -14.64 13.81
N PHE A 141 9.19 -15.54 14.43
CA PHE A 141 8.44 -16.56 13.70
C PHE A 141 7.39 -15.94 12.75
N ALA A 142 6.58 -15.01 13.25
CA ALA A 142 5.54 -14.36 12.45
C ALA A 142 6.12 -13.53 11.28
N GLU A 143 7.17 -12.75 11.52
CA GLU A 143 7.86 -11.95 10.50
C GLU A 143 8.58 -12.83 9.48
N MET A 144 9.20 -13.93 9.90
CA MET A 144 9.82 -14.88 8.98
C MET A 144 8.78 -15.49 8.02
N LYS A 145 7.61 -15.87 8.54
CA LYS A 145 6.49 -16.36 7.72
C LYS A 145 6.03 -15.31 6.71
N ARG A 146 5.86 -14.06 7.15
CA ARG A 146 5.50 -12.92 6.28
C ARG A 146 6.57 -12.66 5.22
N TYR A 147 7.85 -12.74 5.58
CA TYR A 147 8.98 -12.53 4.67
C TYR A 147 9.06 -13.62 3.60
N MET A 148 8.84 -14.88 3.98
CA MET A 148 8.79 -16.00 3.03
C MET A 148 7.62 -15.87 2.06
N ASP A 149 6.47 -15.37 2.53
CA ASP A 149 5.32 -15.07 1.66
C ASP A 149 5.59 -13.89 0.72
N PHE A 150 6.34 -12.88 1.16
CA PHE A 150 6.77 -11.79 0.27
C PHE A 150 7.69 -12.27 -0.86
N LYS A 151 8.68 -13.10 -0.53
CA LYS A 151 9.63 -13.64 -1.53
C LYS A 151 8.96 -14.60 -2.51
N ASN A 152 8.14 -15.51 -1.98
CA ASN A 152 7.46 -16.54 -2.76
C ASN A 152 5.97 -16.55 -2.37
N PRO A 153 5.14 -15.73 -3.02
CA PRO A 153 3.71 -15.64 -2.71
C PRO A 153 3.03 -17.01 -2.75
N GLY A 154 2.29 -17.34 -1.69
CA GLY A 154 1.59 -18.62 -1.58
C GLY A 154 2.45 -19.78 -1.08
N SER A 155 3.75 -19.55 -0.80
CA SER A 155 4.62 -20.57 -0.19
C SER A 155 4.11 -21.01 1.18
N GLN A 156 3.45 -20.14 1.95
CA GLN A 156 2.92 -20.48 3.26
C GLN A 156 1.58 -21.23 3.21
N GLY A 157 0.94 -21.26 2.03
CA GLY A 157 -0.25 -22.04 1.77
C GLY A 157 0.01 -23.44 1.20
N ALA A 158 1.27 -23.83 1.04
CA ALA A 158 1.64 -25.14 0.52
C ALA A 158 1.43 -26.25 1.57
N PRO A 159 0.96 -27.45 1.15
CA PRO A 159 0.68 -28.55 2.08
C PRO A 159 1.92 -28.94 2.89
N GLY A 160 1.80 -29.02 4.21
CA GLY A 160 2.88 -29.32 5.17
C GLY A 160 3.65 -28.12 5.74
N SER A 161 3.32 -26.87 5.37
CA SER A 161 4.04 -25.67 5.85
C SER A 161 3.71 -25.24 7.27
N PHE A 162 2.52 -25.59 7.80
CA PHE A 162 2.10 -25.21 9.15
C PHE A 162 0.87 -25.98 9.65
N LEU A 163 1.09 -26.97 10.53
CA LEU A 163 0.10 -27.65 11.40
C LEU A 163 -1.32 -27.84 10.81
N GLY A 164 -1.45 -28.12 9.50
CA GLY A 164 -2.74 -28.28 8.82
C GLY A 164 -3.58 -27.00 8.59
N LEU A 165 -3.05 -25.81 8.92
CA LEU A 165 -3.71 -24.51 8.75
C LEU A 165 -3.30 -23.78 7.45
N GLU A 166 -2.61 -24.47 6.54
CA GLU A 166 -1.98 -23.87 5.36
C GLU A 166 -2.99 -23.19 4.41
N GLY A 167 -4.19 -23.75 4.26
CA GLY A 167 -5.24 -23.12 3.45
C GLY A 167 -5.63 -21.71 3.91
N ALA A 168 -5.40 -21.37 5.18
CA ALA A 168 -5.68 -20.06 5.75
C ALA A 168 -4.56 -19.03 5.51
N PHE A 169 -3.37 -19.46 5.10
CA PHE A 169 -2.19 -18.62 4.84
C PHE A 169 -1.93 -18.39 3.35
N LYS A 170 -2.87 -18.75 2.46
CA LYS A 170 -2.64 -18.74 1.03
C LYS A 170 -2.32 -17.35 0.45
N GLY A 171 -2.72 -16.27 1.12
CA GLY A 171 -2.38 -14.89 0.76
C GLY A 171 -2.95 -14.46 -0.60
N GLY A 172 -3.61 -13.30 -0.67
CA GLY A 172 -4.15 -12.80 -1.93
C GLY A 172 -3.21 -11.81 -2.60
N GLU A 173 -2.94 -10.72 -1.90
CA GLU A 173 -2.20 -9.58 -2.40
C GLU A 173 -1.11 -9.17 -1.41
N ASN A 174 -0.13 -8.41 -1.89
CA ASN A 174 1.01 -7.98 -1.09
C ASN A 174 0.53 -7.20 0.16
N GLY A 175 0.82 -7.75 1.35
CA GLY A 175 0.42 -7.16 2.64
C GLY A 175 -1.02 -7.47 3.09
N TYR A 176 -1.80 -8.23 2.30
CA TYR A 176 -3.18 -8.60 2.58
C TYR A 176 -3.37 -10.13 2.59
N PRO A 177 -3.10 -10.79 3.73
CA PRO A 177 -3.10 -12.26 3.81
C PRO A 177 -4.52 -12.87 3.76
N GLY A 178 -5.55 -12.15 4.21
CA GLY A 178 -6.92 -12.65 4.27
C GLY A 178 -7.06 -13.93 5.10
N GLY A 179 -8.01 -14.80 4.74
CA GLY A 179 -8.17 -16.11 5.38
C GLY A 179 -8.51 -16.00 6.86
N ILE A 180 -7.70 -16.61 7.72
CA ILE A 180 -7.88 -16.56 9.19
C ILE A 180 -7.73 -15.13 9.76
N PHE A 181 -7.02 -14.25 9.05
CA PHE A 181 -6.82 -12.87 9.47
C PHE A 181 -8.00 -11.95 9.09
N ASP A 182 -9.00 -12.47 8.36
CA ASP A 182 -10.25 -11.79 8.07
C ASP A 182 -11.45 -12.67 8.47
N PRO A 183 -11.73 -12.80 9.79
CA PRO A 183 -12.84 -13.61 10.27
C PRO A 183 -14.21 -13.06 9.84
N MET A 184 -14.30 -11.77 9.47
CA MET A 184 -15.54 -11.12 9.05
C MET A 184 -15.75 -11.15 7.53
N GLY A 185 -14.73 -11.53 6.75
CA GLY A 185 -14.83 -11.69 5.30
C GLY A 185 -14.95 -10.39 4.51
N PHE A 186 -14.52 -9.26 5.08
CA PHE A 186 -14.59 -7.95 4.44
C PHE A 186 -13.67 -7.83 3.21
N SER A 187 -12.69 -8.73 3.04
CA SER A 187 -11.74 -8.70 1.92
C SER A 187 -12.33 -9.16 0.57
N LYS A 188 -13.56 -9.68 0.55
CA LYS A 188 -14.18 -10.27 -0.67
C LYS A 188 -15.08 -9.31 -1.44
N GLY A 189 -15.35 -8.13 -0.90
CA GLY A 189 -16.29 -7.15 -1.49
C GLY A 189 -15.62 -6.13 -2.42
N PRO A 190 -16.39 -5.48 -3.32
CA PRO A 190 -15.90 -4.35 -4.13
C PRO A 190 -15.50 -3.13 -3.29
N GLU A 191 -15.89 -3.11 -2.01
CA GLU A 191 -15.49 -2.09 -1.04
C GLU A 191 -14.08 -2.30 -0.49
N PHE A 192 -13.42 -3.42 -0.83
CA PHE A 192 -12.08 -3.74 -0.34
C PHE A 192 -11.05 -2.65 -0.68
N GLU A 193 -11.05 -2.13 -1.91
CA GLU A 193 -10.17 -1.02 -2.30
C GLU A 193 -10.39 0.26 -1.47
N LYS A 194 -11.65 0.56 -1.12
CA LYS A 194 -11.97 1.69 -0.25
C LYS A 194 -11.47 1.46 1.17
N MET A 195 -11.54 0.23 1.67
CA MET A 195 -11.05 -0.14 3.00
C MET A 195 -9.53 -0.08 3.08
N LYS A 196 -8.80 -0.54 2.05
CA LYS A 196 -7.33 -0.37 1.95
C LYS A 196 -6.95 1.10 2.01
N LEU A 197 -7.64 1.95 1.25
CA LEU A 197 -7.39 3.39 1.27
C LEU A 197 -7.66 4.01 2.65
N ARG A 198 -8.71 3.58 3.36
CA ARG A 198 -8.97 4.01 4.75
C ARG A 198 -7.86 3.55 5.70
N GLU A 199 -7.41 2.31 5.56
CA GLU A 199 -6.31 1.76 6.35
C GLU A 199 -5.02 2.57 6.17
N VAL A 200 -4.61 2.82 4.92
CA VAL A 200 -3.39 3.59 4.62
C VAL A 200 -3.51 5.04 5.12
N LYS A 201 -4.67 5.69 4.94
CA LYS A 201 -4.88 7.07 5.44
C LYS A 201 -4.77 7.16 6.97
N ASN A 202 -5.45 6.26 7.68
CA ASN A 202 -5.35 6.20 9.15
C ASN A 202 -3.95 5.79 9.61
N GLY A 203 -3.30 4.88 8.87
CA GLY A 203 -1.94 4.44 9.12
C GLY A 203 -0.91 5.56 9.00
N ARG A 204 -0.94 6.33 7.91
CA ARG A 204 -0.07 7.51 7.71
C ARG A 204 -0.30 8.55 8.80
N LEU A 205 -1.56 8.83 9.13
CA LEU A 205 -1.90 9.73 10.24
C LEU A 205 -1.33 9.21 11.56
N ALA A 206 -1.45 7.91 11.84
CA ALA A 206 -0.94 7.29 13.06
C ALA A 206 0.60 7.32 13.13
N MET A 207 1.32 7.12 12.02
CA MET A 207 2.78 7.25 11.98
C MET A 207 3.21 8.68 12.33
N MET A 208 2.51 9.69 11.78
CA MET A 208 2.75 11.10 12.12
C MET A 208 2.40 11.42 13.58
N ALA A 209 1.32 10.82 14.11
CA ALA A 209 0.92 10.98 15.50
C ALA A 209 1.96 10.38 16.46
N MET A 210 2.47 9.17 16.19
CA MET A 210 3.55 8.56 16.99
C MET A 210 4.81 9.41 16.99
N LEU A 211 5.23 9.92 15.81
CA LEU A 211 6.35 10.86 15.72
C LEU A 211 6.09 12.12 16.56
N GLY A 212 4.86 12.65 16.50
CA GLY A 212 4.41 13.75 17.34
C GLY A 212 4.49 13.45 18.84
N PHE A 213 4.08 12.26 19.28
CA PHE A 213 4.15 11.85 20.68
C PHE A 213 5.60 11.74 21.17
N PHE A 214 6.51 11.19 20.35
CA PHE A 214 7.93 11.17 20.68
C PHE A 214 8.51 12.59 20.80
N ALA A 215 8.21 13.47 19.84
CA ALA A 215 8.68 14.85 19.84
C ALA A 215 8.10 15.65 21.02
N GLN A 216 6.82 15.47 21.34
CA GLN A 216 6.17 16.11 22.48
C GLN A 216 6.75 15.62 23.81
N ALA A 217 6.90 14.30 24.00
CA ALA A 217 7.50 13.77 25.22
C ALA A 217 8.95 14.26 25.41
N ALA A 218 9.73 14.36 24.33
CA ALA A 218 11.10 14.88 24.40
C ALA A 218 11.17 16.40 24.69
N SER A 219 10.15 17.17 24.31
CA SER A 219 10.18 18.63 24.38
C SER A 219 9.43 19.20 25.58
N THR A 220 8.26 18.66 25.92
CA THR A 220 7.45 19.12 27.06
C THR A 220 7.58 18.23 28.29
N GLY A 221 8.01 16.97 28.12
CA GLY A 221 8.08 16.00 29.22
C GLY A 221 6.72 15.60 29.78
N SER A 222 5.63 15.94 29.09
CA SER A 222 4.25 15.64 29.49
C SER A 222 3.59 14.69 28.50
N SER A 223 2.51 14.07 28.96
CA SER A 223 1.79 13.10 28.16
C SER A 223 0.99 13.77 27.01
N PRO A 224 0.72 13.06 25.90
CA PRO A 224 0.00 13.63 24.76
C PRO A 224 -1.35 14.29 25.08
N LEU A 225 -2.18 13.72 25.97
CA LEU A 225 -3.47 14.33 26.33
C LEU A 225 -3.30 15.53 27.27
N GLU A 226 -2.21 15.59 28.04
CA GLU A 226 -1.87 16.77 28.84
C GLU A 226 -1.47 17.93 27.96
N ASN A 227 -0.60 17.68 26.98
CA ASN A 227 -0.23 18.68 25.98
C ASN A 227 -1.46 19.16 25.21
N LEU A 228 -2.39 18.25 24.86
CA LEU A 228 -3.65 18.62 24.24
C LEU A 228 -4.51 19.48 25.17
N SER A 229 -4.67 19.10 26.43
CA SER A 229 -5.46 19.86 27.40
C SER A 229 -4.88 21.25 27.64
N ALA A 230 -3.56 21.38 27.75
CA ALA A 230 -2.87 22.65 27.91
C ALA A 230 -3.01 23.54 26.66
N HIS A 231 -2.93 22.94 25.47
CA HIS A 231 -3.16 23.68 24.23
C HIS A 231 -4.62 24.14 24.10
N LEU A 232 -5.58 23.33 24.54
CA LEU A 232 -7.00 23.69 24.52
C LEU A 232 -7.35 24.77 25.55
N SER A 233 -6.65 24.83 26.70
CA SER A 233 -6.86 25.88 27.69
C SER A 233 -6.28 27.22 27.21
N ASP A 234 -5.07 27.23 26.63
CA ASP A 234 -4.43 28.45 26.13
C ASP A 234 -3.69 28.22 24.78
N PRO A 235 -4.40 28.30 23.65
CA PRO A 235 -3.82 27.99 22.33
C PRO A 235 -2.66 28.91 21.91
N TRP A 236 -2.66 30.14 22.41
CA TRP A 236 -1.71 31.18 22.02
C TRP A 236 -0.35 31.06 22.70
N THR A 237 -0.32 30.50 23.92
CA THR A 237 0.88 30.39 24.75
C THR A 237 1.34 28.96 24.94
N ALA A 238 0.45 27.96 24.85
CA ALA A 238 0.81 26.54 24.95
C ALA A 238 0.94 25.91 23.56
N ASN A 239 1.94 26.31 22.78
CA ASN A 239 2.17 25.80 21.43
C ASN A 239 3.66 25.52 21.17
N VAL A 240 3.99 25.07 19.96
CA VAL A 240 5.39 24.77 19.59
C VAL A 240 6.31 25.99 19.71
N ALA A 241 5.78 27.19 19.51
CA ALA A 241 6.55 28.43 19.51
C ALA A 241 6.83 28.97 20.92
N SER A 242 6.34 28.34 21.99
CA SER A 242 6.70 28.70 23.37
C SER A 242 7.66 27.71 24.02
N ASN A 243 8.07 26.66 23.28
CA ASN A 243 9.02 25.67 23.78
C ASN A 243 10.45 26.01 23.32
N SER A 244 11.37 26.11 24.28
CA SER A 244 12.80 26.37 24.05
C SER A 244 13.51 25.26 23.28
N VAL A 245 12.96 24.05 23.24
CA VAL A 245 13.48 22.93 22.42
C VAL A 245 13.19 23.13 20.94
N ALA A 246 12.03 23.72 20.60
CA ALA A 246 11.65 23.97 19.22
C ALA A 246 12.22 25.29 18.71
N LEU A 247 12.28 26.31 19.56
CA LEU A 247 12.88 27.62 19.28
C LEU A 247 13.99 27.91 20.30
N PRO A 248 15.27 27.71 19.94
CA PRO A 248 16.40 27.70 20.89
C PRO A 248 16.76 29.07 21.48
N PHE A 249 16.02 30.13 21.13
CA PHE A 249 16.27 31.51 21.54
C PHE A 249 15.16 32.07 22.46
N LEU A 250 14.25 31.21 22.92
CA LEU A 250 13.31 31.45 24.02
C LEU A 250 13.86 30.86 25.31
#